data_AF-D8JSC3-F1
#
_entry.id   AF-D8JSC3-F1
#
_cell.length_a   1.000
_cell.length_b   1.000
_cell.length_c   1.000
_cell.angle_alpha   90.00
_cell.angle_beta   90.00
_cell.angle_gamma   90.00
#
_symmetry.space_group_name_H-M   'P 1'
#
loop_
_entity.id
_entity.type
_entity.pdbx_description
1 polymer ?
#
loop_
_entity_poly.entity_id
_entity_poly.type
_entity_poly.pdbx_seq_one_letter_code
_entity_poly.pdbx_strand_id
1 'polypeptide(L)'
;MQPDRLSELSVGQTESLSRTITAEDVAAFARLSGDYNALHVDDEFAARTEFSERVVHGFLNASLLSTLVGMKIPGRGALYVSQSIEFTRPVFIGDTVEARGTIEAIDQETRLVTLRTEILRNGGECVLRGKAQVKVLRLAEAEKRAERPQVASSALLAGRTALVTGASRGIGRATARLFAQHGANVWINYQRSEAAAQSLVQELTGLGGFCRAIRADVTSDDDVARLMDEIVAAGGLDILVNNAGPKIHSSTFANLQWPDMAQAYELVVGSVFRVTKAALPALKKSKGRVITIASAAAIGRTAYNWLPYVAAKSALLAMSKNLAQELGPHGVTVNSISPSLVDTDLVSNIPERMRQMTVSRTPLRRLATADDVAGAALMLASPYASFITGENMLVTGGEHMI
;
A
#
# COMPACT_ATOMS: atom_id res chain seq x y z
N MET A 1 -13.00 9.62 24.56
CA MET A 1 -12.45 10.93 24.16
C MET A 1 -10.94 10.83 24.25
N GLN A 2 -10.20 10.80 23.14
CA GLN A 2 -8.75 11.03 23.24
C GLN A 2 -8.57 12.47 23.76
N PRO A 3 -7.69 12.71 24.74
CA PRO A 3 -7.44 14.05 25.23
C PRO A 3 -7.03 14.96 24.07
N ASP A 4 -7.52 16.20 24.08
CA ASP A 4 -7.12 17.21 23.10
C ASP A 4 -5.62 17.44 23.24
N ARG A 5 -4.85 17.21 22.17
CA ARG A 5 -3.40 17.32 22.20
C ARG A 5 -2.94 18.69 22.72
N LEU A 6 -3.68 19.77 22.45
CA LEU A 6 -3.31 21.10 22.94
C LEU A 6 -3.34 21.20 24.48
N SER A 7 -4.22 20.42 25.13
CA SER A 7 -4.36 20.41 26.59
C SER A 7 -3.25 19.65 27.32
N GLU A 8 -2.47 18.84 26.59
CA GLU A 8 -1.34 18.08 27.12
C GLU A 8 -0.02 18.87 27.07
N LEU A 9 -0.02 20.03 26.43
CA LEU A 9 1.17 20.85 26.23
C LEU A 9 1.30 21.88 27.33
N SER A 10 2.54 22.17 27.72
CA SER A 10 2.85 23.22 28.69
C SER A 10 3.93 24.15 28.17
N VAL A 11 3.83 25.43 28.54
CA VAL A 11 4.91 26.40 28.28
C VAL A 11 6.17 25.95 29.03
N GLY A 12 7.31 25.97 28.35
CA GLY A 12 8.58 25.45 28.84
C GLY A 12 8.86 23.99 28.45
N GLN A 13 7.85 23.24 27.98
CA GLN A 13 8.05 21.88 27.50
C GLN A 13 9.06 21.86 26.34
N THR A 14 10.03 20.97 26.43
CA THR A 14 11.13 20.86 25.45
C THR A 14 11.26 19.42 24.98
N GLU A 15 11.40 19.25 23.67
CA GLU A 15 11.79 17.97 23.05
C GLU A 15 12.99 18.18 22.13
N SER A 16 13.72 17.10 21.88
CA SER A 16 14.80 17.11 20.92
C SER A 16 14.97 15.79 20.17
N LEU A 17 15.71 15.84 19.07
CA LEU A 17 16.16 14.67 18.33
C LEU A 17 17.56 14.93 17.77
N SER A 18 18.39 13.90 17.78
CA SER A 18 19.76 13.96 17.27
C SER A 18 19.93 13.11 16.02
N ARG A 19 20.75 13.58 15.08
CA ARG A 19 21.12 12.84 13.87
C ARG A 19 22.53 13.20 13.45
N THR A 20 23.32 12.19 13.08
CA THR A 20 24.60 12.36 12.38
C THR A 20 24.31 12.57 10.90
N ILE A 21 24.79 13.68 10.33
CA ILE A 21 24.61 14.00 8.91
C ILE A 21 25.66 13.26 8.10
N THR A 22 25.22 12.41 7.19
CA THR A 22 26.11 11.61 6.33
C THR A 22 26.27 12.22 4.94
N ALA A 23 27.30 11.80 4.21
CA ALA A 23 27.45 12.17 2.79
C ALA A 23 26.26 11.69 1.95
N GLU A 24 25.64 10.55 2.33
CA GLU A 24 24.44 10.05 1.67
C GLU A 24 23.23 10.98 1.90
N ASP A 25 23.08 11.53 3.11
CA ASP A 25 22.02 12.49 3.41
C ASP A 25 22.16 13.76 2.54
N VAL A 26 23.39 14.28 2.41
CA VAL A 26 23.69 15.44 1.56
C VAL A 26 23.37 15.13 0.09
N ALA A 27 23.79 13.98 -0.41
CA ALA A 27 23.50 13.55 -1.78
C ALA A 27 21.99 13.34 -2.02
N ALA A 28 21.29 12.74 -1.06
CA ALA A 28 19.85 12.55 -1.12
C ALA A 28 19.10 13.88 -1.11
N PHE A 29 19.54 14.83 -0.28
CA PHE A 29 18.95 16.17 -0.24
C PHE A 29 19.21 16.94 -1.52
N ALA A 30 20.42 16.91 -2.09
CA ALA A 30 20.72 17.54 -3.38
C ALA A 30 19.84 16.98 -4.52
N ARG A 31 19.61 15.65 -4.55
CA ARG A 31 18.67 15.04 -5.50
C ARG A 31 17.23 15.51 -5.30
N LEU A 32 16.81 15.69 -4.06
CA LEU A 32 15.46 16.12 -3.73
C LEU A 32 15.23 17.61 -4.01
N SER A 33 16.17 18.46 -3.62
CA SER A 33 16.08 19.92 -3.73
C SER A 33 16.47 20.45 -5.11
N GLY A 34 17.27 19.69 -5.86
CA GLY A 34 17.92 20.16 -7.08
C GLY A 34 19.12 21.09 -6.84
N ASP A 35 19.50 21.31 -5.58
CA ASP A 35 20.65 22.15 -5.22
C ASP A 35 21.94 21.35 -5.26
N TYR A 36 22.60 21.39 -6.42
CA TYR A 36 23.91 20.83 -6.67
C TYR A 36 25.02 21.88 -6.62
N ASN A 37 24.87 22.95 -5.84
CA ASN A 37 25.95 23.91 -5.65
C ASN A 37 27.23 23.17 -5.22
N ALA A 38 28.35 23.44 -5.91
CA ALA A 38 29.62 22.74 -5.71
C ALA A 38 30.11 22.79 -4.25
N LEU A 39 29.74 23.84 -3.49
CA LEU A 39 30.00 23.94 -2.05
C LEU A 39 29.54 22.70 -1.25
N HIS A 40 28.48 22.03 -1.70
CA HIS A 40 27.85 20.90 -1.02
C HIS A 40 28.20 19.53 -1.61
N VAL A 41 28.64 19.47 -2.87
CA VAL A 41 28.74 18.20 -3.62
C VAL A 41 30.11 17.93 -4.23
N ASP A 42 31.02 18.89 -4.23
CA ASP A 42 32.36 18.78 -4.85
C ASP A 42 33.45 19.06 -3.81
N ASP A 43 34.31 18.06 -3.56
CA ASP A 43 35.40 18.16 -2.57
C ASP A 43 36.49 19.16 -3.00
N GLU A 44 36.83 19.25 -4.30
CA GLU A 44 37.87 20.15 -4.82
C GLU A 44 37.43 21.62 -4.80
N PHE A 45 36.15 21.87 -5.07
CA PHE A 45 35.56 23.19 -4.93
C PHE A 45 35.54 23.61 -3.46
N ALA A 46 35.03 22.77 -2.57
CA ALA A 46 34.89 23.08 -1.15
C ALA A 46 36.25 23.35 -0.47
N ALA A 47 37.29 22.59 -0.83
CA ALA A 47 38.66 22.80 -0.35
C ALA A 47 39.26 24.18 -0.69
N ARG A 48 38.72 24.88 -1.68
CA ARG A 48 39.13 26.24 -2.09
C ARG A 48 38.31 27.35 -1.43
N THR A 49 37.30 27.00 -0.65
CA THR A 49 36.48 27.96 0.10
C THR A 49 37.06 28.20 1.50
N GLU A 50 36.57 29.23 2.19
CA GLU A 50 36.95 29.49 3.59
C GLU A 50 36.64 28.34 4.56
N PHE A 51 35.76 27.40 4.15
CA PHE A 51 35.37 26.25 4.94
C PHE A 51 36.32 25.05 4.80
N SER A 52 37.16 25.00 3.77
CA SER A 52 38.14 23.92 3.49
C SER A 52 37.58 22.49 3.30
N GLU A 53 36.29 22.27 3.51
CA GLU A 53 35.59 21.00 3.31
C GLU A 53 34.11 21.25 2.97
N ARG A 54 33.39 20.21 2.54
CA ARG A 54 31.99 20.35 2.09
C ARG A 54 31.06 20.73 3.25
N VAL A 55 30.35 21.84 3.05
CA VAL A 55 29.33 22.30 3.98
C VAL A 55 28.02 21.59 3.68
N VAL A 56 27.29 21.18 4.70
CA VAL A 56 25.95 20.61 4.59
C VAL A 56 24.94 21.70 4.20
N HIS A 57 23.98 21.40 3.32
CA HIS A 57 22.89 22.34 3.01
C HIS A 57 22.19 22.79 4.30
N GLY A 58 22.09 24.10 4.54
CA GLY A 58 21.41 24.62 5.74
C GLY A 58 19.99 24.07 5.90
N PHE A 59 19.24 23.97 4.79
CA PHE A 59 17.88 23.43 4.80
C PHE A 59 17.80 21.92 5.03
N LEU A 60 18.87 21.14 4.81
CA LEU A 60 18.93 19.75 5.25
C LEU A 60 18.89 19.68 6.78
N ASN A 61 19.65 20.54 7.47
CA ASN A 61 19.56 20.64 8.93
C ASN A 61 18.18 21.12 9.37
N ALA A 62 17.67 22.19 8.75
CA ALA A 62 16.34 22.73 9.05
C ALA A 62 15.21 21.68 8.87
N SER A 63 15.38 20.70 7.98
CA SER A 63 14.40 19.62 7.79
C SER A 63 14.15 18.80 9.06
N LEU A 64 15.13 18.74 9.99
CA LEU A 64 14.97 18.08 11.28
C LEU A 64 13.92 18.77 12.16
N LEU A 65 13.72 20.09 12.00
CA LEU A 65 12.65 20.81 12.68
C LEU A 65 11.26 20.34 12.23
N SER A 66 11.13 19.87 10.99
CA SER A 66 9.88 19.26 10.51
C SER A 66 9.57 17.98 11.27
N THR A 67 10.57 17.11 11.44
CA THR A 67 10.41 15.86 12.22
C THR A 67 10.11 16.17 13.68
N LEU A 68 10.85 17.11 14.27
CA LEU A 68 10.65 17.55 15.64
C LEU A 68 9.22 18.06 15.86
N VAL A 69 8.74 18.97 15.01
CA VAL A 69 7.40 19.56 15.16
C VAL A 69 6.29 18.56 14.89
N GLY A 70 6.40 17.80 13.80
CA GLY A 70 5.37 16.86 13.38
C GLY A 70 5.27 15.61 14.26
N MET A 71 6.38 15.17 14.86
CA MET A 71 6.45 13.88 15.55
C MET A 71 6.70 13.98 17.06
N LYS A 72 7.29 15.07 17.56
CA LYS A 72 7.66 15.22 18.98
C LYS A 72 6.84 16.32 19.65
N ILE A 73 7.00 17.58 19.22
CA ILE A 73 6.39 18.74 19.90
C ILE A 73 5.99 19.84 18.91
N PRO A 74 4.69 20.18 18.78
CA PRO A 74 3.53 19.61 19.46
C PRO A 74 3.23 18.14 19.13
N GLY A 75 3.78 17.61 18.03
CA GLY A 75 3.55 16.24 17.58
C GLY A 75 2.24 16.09 16.82
N ARG A 76 1.53 14.97 17.04
CA ARG A 76 0.32 14.60 16.27
C ARG A 76 -0.69 15.75 16.18
N GLY A 77 -1.12 16.07 14.96
CA GLY A 77 -2.08 17.15 14.69
C GLY A 77 -1.45 18.55 14.55
N ALA A 78 -0.12 18.65 14.59
CA ALA A 78 0.60 19.87 14.27
C ALA A 78 0.47 20.23 12.79
N LEU A 79 -0.02 21.44 12.52
CA LEU A 79 0.06 22.11 11.23
C LEU A 79 1.08 23.25 11.32
N TYR A 80 2.15 23.16 10.55
CA TYR A 80 3.17 24.21 10.48
C TYR A 80 2.58 25.47 9.84
N VAL A 81 2.59 26.60 10.55
CA VAL A 81 2.08 27.89 10.04
C VAL A 81 3.22 28.75 9.53
N SER A 82 4.27 28.89 10.32
CA SER A 82 5.46 29.65 9.94
C SER A 82 6.70 29.16 10.68
N GLN A 83 7.87 29.41 10.10
CA GLN A 83 9.18 29.16 10.68
C GLN A 83 10.10 30.33 10.32
N SER A 84 10.68 30.99 11.31
CA SER A 84 11.85 31.85 11.08
C SER A 84 13.12 31.02 11.22
N ILE A 85 14.13 31.29 10.38
CA ILE A 85 15.40 30.57 10.41
C ILE A 85 16.53 31.58 10.30
N GLU A 86 17.48 31.47 11.22
CA GLU A 86 18.76 32.14 11.16
C GLU A 86 19.86 31.06 11.22
N PHE A 87 20.65 30.97 10.14
CA PHE A 87 21.81 30.09 10.07
C PHE A 87 23.00 30.81 10.70
N THR A 88 23.43 30.36 11.87
CA THR A 88 24.48 31.04 12.64
C THR A 88 25.87 30.49 12.37
N ARG A 89 25.98 29.22 11.95
CA ARG A 89 27.25 28.52 11.67
C ARG A 89 27.06 27.40 10.64
N PRO A 90 28.12 27.02 9.89
CA PRO A 90 28.08 25.87 9.00
C PRO A 90 28.05 24.54 9.78
N VAL A 91 27.52 23.51 9.14
CA VAL A 91 27.54 22.11 9.60
C VAL A 91 28.29 21.29 8.54
N PHE A 92 29.08 20.32 8.98
CA PHE A 92 29.92 19.50 8.12
C PHE A 92 29.44 18.04 8.06
N ILE A 93 29.87 17.33 7.03
CA ILE A 93 29.55 15.91 6.89
C ILE A 93 30.22 15.14 8.03
N GLY A 94 29.45 14.31 8.73
CA GLY A 94 29.87 13.59 9.93
C GLY A 94 29.52 14.30 11.23
N ASP A 95 29.11 15.57 11.20
CA ASP A 95 28.60 16.25 12.39
C ASP A 95 27.32 15.59 12.89
N THR A 96 27.22 15.48 14.21
CA THR A 96 25.94 15.16 14.86
C THR A 96 25.29 16.44 15.33
N VAL A 97 24.04 16.63 14.89
CA VAL A 97 23.22 17.78 15.21
C VAL A 97 21.99 17.36 16.03
N GLU A 98 21.63 18.17 17.01
CA GLU A 98 20.43 18.03 17.84
C GLU A 98 19.45 19.15 17.48
N ALA A 99 18.31 18.79 16.89
CA ALA A 99 17.18 19.71 16.73
C ALA A 99 16.37 19.74 18.02
N ARG A 100 16.19 20.93 18.60
CA ARG A 100 15.50 21.16 19.87
C ARG A 100 14.37 22.16 19.69
N GLY A 101 13.25 21.92 20.37
CA GLY A 101 12.06 22.76 20.31
C GLY A 101 11.50 22.96 21.70
N THR A 102 11.36 24.22 22.13
CA THR A 102 10.79 24.60 23.42
C THR A 102 9.53 25.43 23.21
N ILE A 103 8.43 25.06 23.84
CA ILE A 103 7.18 25.85 23.78
C ILE A 103 7.36 27.14 24.58
N GLU A 104 7.24 28.29 23.91
CA GLU A 104 7.30 29.62 24.54
C GLU A 104 5.90 30.17 24.86
N ALA A 105 4.89 29.84 24.04
CA ALA A 105 3.52 30.31 24.25
C ALA A 105 2.50 29.35 23.65
N ILE A 106 1.32 29.28 24.27
CA ILE A 106 0.16 28.52 23.79
C ILE A 106 -1.05 29.46 23.82
N ASP A 107 -1.64 29.70 22.65
CA ASP A 107 -2.93 30.37 22.51
C ASP A 107 -4.03 29.31 22.41
N GLN A 108 -4.88 29.25 23.44
CA GLN A 108 -5.97 28.27 23.53
C GLN A 108 -7.12 28.56 22.56
N GLU A 109 -7.34 29.82 22.20
CA GLU A 109 -8.44 30.25 21.32
C GLU A 109 -8.11 29.95 19.86
N THR A 110 -6.94 30.41 19.41
CA THR A 110 -6.50 30.20 18.02
C THR A 110 -5.84 28.83 17.82
N ARG A 111 -5.51 28.14 18.92
CA ARG A 111 -4.79 26.85 18.98
C ARG A 111 -3.39 26.93 18.39
N LEU A 112 -2.78 28.11 18.46
CA LEU A 112 -1.42 28.34 18.02
C LEU A 112 -0.44 28.08 19.17
N VAL A 113 0.60 27.32 18.88
CA VAL A 113 1.73 27.06 19.75
C VAL A 113 2.95 27.73 19.13
N THR A 114 3.60 28.61 19.90
CA THR A 114 4.87 29.22 19.51
C THR A 114 6.01 28.42 20.12
N LEU A 115 6.92 27.93 19.29
CA LEU A 115 8.12 27.23 19.73
C LEU A 115 9.38 28.02 19.41
N ARG A 116 10.32 28.09 20.36
CA ARG A 116 11.71 28.36 20.06
C ARG A 116 12.33 27.11 19.48
N THR A 117 12.91 27.21 18.30
CA THR A 117 13.55 26.09 17.60
C THR A 117 15.03 26.36 17.45
N GLU A 118 15.86 25.39 17.77
CA GLU A 118 17.31 25.48 17.71
C GLU A 118 17.88 24.20 17.10
N ILE A 119 18.99 24.31 16.37
CA ILE A 119 19.83 23.16 16.02
C ILE A 119 21.19 23.41 16.62
N LEU A 120 21.65 22.44 17.40
CA LEU A 120 22.93 22.44 18.09
C LEU A 120 23.85 21.39 17.47
N ARG A 121 25.11 21.72 17.24
CA ARG A 121 26.16 20.77 16.85
C ARG A 121 26.88 20.25 18.10
N ASN A 122 27.50 19.07 17.99
CA ASN A 122 28.48 18.52 18.95
C ASN A 122 29.17 19.60 19.80
N GLY A 123 29.02 19.53 21.12
CA GLY A 123 29.56 20.53 22.07
C GLY A 123 28.59 21.67 22.44
N GLY A 124 27.38 21.70 21.89
CA GLY A 124 26.33 22.66 22.27
C GLY A 124 26.33 23.96 21.44
N GLU A 125 27.09 24.02 20.36
CA GLU A 125 27.16 25.18 19.48
C GLU A 125 25.88 25.34 18.66
N CYS A 126 25.23 26.50 18.76
CA CYS A 126 24.06 26.81 17.95
C CYS A 126 24.46 27.09 16.49
N VAL A 127 23.95 26.26 15.57
CA VAL A 127 24.14 26.36 14.12
C VAL A 127 22.90 26.90 13.41
N LEU A 128 21.73 26.75 14.03
CA LEU A 128 20.48 27.31 13.57
C LEU A 128 19.64 27.74 14.76
N ARG A 129 19.01 28.92 14.69
CA ARG A 129 17.96 29.33 15.63
C ARG A 129 16.76 29.90 14.90
N GLY A 130 15.61 29.87 15.54
CA GLY A 130 14.36 30.28 14.93
C GLY A 130 13.17 30.21 15.87
N LYS A 131 12.02 30.59 15.33
CA LYS A 131 10.73 30.39 15.99
C LYS A 131 9.74 29.76 15.03
N ALA A 132 9.03 28.75 15.51
CA ALA A 132 7.93 28.11 14.80
C ALA A 132 6.60 28.63 15.35
N GLN A 133 5.64 28.91 14.47
CA GLN A 133 4.23 28.91 14.84
C GLN A 133 3.56 27.66 14.28
N VAL A 134 2.89 26.93 15.17
CA VAL A 134 2.28 25.65 14.86
C VAL A 134 0.85 25.64 15.35
N LYS A 135 -0.09 25.39 14.45
CA LYS A 135 -1.49 25.22 14.83
C LYS A 135 -1.73 23.78 15.21
N VAL A 136 -2.16 23.52 16.45
CA VAL A 136 -2.57 22.18 16.87
C VAL A 136 -4.01 22.00 16.46
N LEU A 137 -4.25 21.24 15.40
CA LEU A 137 -5.58 21.03 14.88
C LEU A 137 -6.45 20.33 15.94
N ARG A 138 -7.73 20.69 15.98
CA ARG A 138 -8.72 19.74 16.50
C ARG A 138 -8.75 18.63 15.47
N LEU A 139 -8.13 17.52 15.80
CA LEU A 139 -8.47 16.32 15.10
C LEU A 139 -9.95 16.14 15.38
N ALA A 140 -10.77 16.04 14.33
CA ALA A 140 -12.02 15.32 14.48
C ALA A 140 -11.69 14.06 15.28
N GLU A 141 -12.62 13.54 16.09
CA GLU A 141 -12.46 12.14 16.49
C GLU A 141 -12.00 11.44 15.23
N ALA A 142 -10.84 10.80 15.29
CA ALA A 142 -10.64 9.76 14.33
C ALA A 142 -11.93 8.98 14.51
N GLU A 143 -12.82 8.98 13.50
CA GLU A 143 -13.48 7.73 13.15
C GLU A 143 -12.34 6.79 13.34
N LYS A 144 -12.35 6.04 14.46
CA LYS A 144 -11.29 5.11 14.83
C LYS A 144 -10.98 4.54 13.47
N ARG A 145 -9.80 4.82 12.90
CA ARG A 145 -9.48 4.30 11.57
C ARG A 145 -9.61 2.84 11.86
N ALA A 146 -10.74 2.24 11.45
CA ALA A 146 -11.28 1.20 12.29
C ALA A 146 -10.13 0.23 12.38
N GLU A 147 -9.59 0.05 13.59
CA GLU A 147 -9.24 -1.29 13.96
C GLU A 147 -10.54 -1.98 13.61
N ARG A 148 -10.56 -2.58 12.41
CA ARG A 148 -11.66 -3.44 11.97
C ARG A 148 -11.92 -4.19 13.26
N PRO A 149 -13.12 -4.07 13.85
CA PRO A 149 -13.38 -4.62 15.17
C PRO A 149 -12.63 -5.92 15.18
N GLN A 150 -11.63 -6.06 16.06
CA GLN A 150 -10.79 -7.24 16.08
C GLN A 150 -11.81 -8.32 16.35
N VAL A 151 -12.34 -8.90 15.26
CA VAL A 151 -13.56 -9.69 15.33
C VAL A 151 -13.05 -10.84 16.14
N ALA A 152 -13.53 -10.93 17.39
CA ALA A 152 -13.18 -12.00 18.30
C ALA A 152 -13.08 -13.26 17.44
N SER A 153 -11.87 -13.82 17.38
CA SER A 153 -11.38 -14.65 16.28
C SER A 153 -12.39 -15.74 15.93
N SER A 154 -13.31 -15.45 15.02
CA SER A 154 -13.90 -16.51 14.24
C SER A 154 -12.79 -16.83 13.26
N ALA A 155 -12.12 -17.95 13.50
CA ALA A 155 -11.21 -18.53 12.54
C ALA A 155 -12.06 -19.06 11.37
N LEU A 156 -12.61 -18.12 10.59
CA LEU A 156 -13.60 -18.34 9.53
C LEU A 156 -13.08 -19.32 8.48
N LEU A 157 -11.76 -19.41 8.35
CA LEU A 157 -11.04 -20.25 7.42
C LEU A 157 -10.15 -21.27 8.14
N ALA A 158 -10.37 -21.55 9.43
CA ALA A 158 -9.60 -22.53 10.18
C ALA A 158 -9.51 -23.86 9.43
N GLY A 159 -8.28 -24.33 9.21
CA GLY A 159 -8.01 -25.60 8.54
C GLY A 159 -8.27 -25.61 7.03
N ARG A 160 -8.68 -24.48 6.43
CA ARG A 160 -8.86 -24.36 4.98
C ARG A 160 -7.53 -24.00 4.32
N THR A 161 -7.23 -24.62 3.19
CA THR A 161 -6.06 -24.31 2.37
C THR A 161 -6.43 -23.38 1.23
N ALA A 162 -5.75 -22.23 1.16
CA ALA A 162 -6.04 -21.18 0.19
C ALA A 162 -4.84 -20.89 -0.72
N LEU A 163 -5.07 -20.78 -2.03
CA LEU A 163 -4.11 -20.29 -3.01
C LEU A 163 -4.49 -18.89 -3.45
N VAL A 164 -3.56 -17.94 -3.34
CA VAL A 164 -3.71 -16.58 -3.88
C VAL A 164 -2.65 -16.33 -4.96
N THR A 165 -3.08 -16.16 -6.20
CA THR A 165 -2.16 -15.89 -7.32
C THR A 165 -1.73 -14.42 -7.34
N GLY A 166 -0.47 -14.14 -7.70
CA GLY A 166 0.06 -12.76 -7.71
C GLY A 166 0.03 -12.07 -6.34
N ALA A 167 0.29 -12.81 -5.25
CA ALA A 167 0.12 -12.35 -3.87
C ALA A 167 1.31 -11.57 -3.29
N SER A 168 2.36 -11.31 -4.07
CA SER A 168 3.54 -10.61 -3.57
C SER A 168 3.28 -9.14 -3.17
N ARG A 169 2.18 -8.51 -3.64
CA ARG A 169 1.83 -7.10 -3.37
C ARG A 169 0.33 -6.84 -3.55
N GLY A 170 -0.10 -5.62 -3.20
CA GLY A 170 -1.46 -5.12 -3.46
C GLY A 170 -2.56 -6.00 -2.88
N ILE A 171 -3.64 -6.18 -3.65
CA ILE A 171 -4.85 -6.95 -3.28
C ILE A 171 -4.50 -8.38 -2.85
N GLY A 172 -3.64 -9.07 -3.62
CA GLY A 172 -3.26 -10.44 -3.30
C GLY A 172 -2.53 -10.56 -1.96
N ARG A 173 -1.61 -9.64 -1.65
CA ARG A 173 -0.91 -9.58 -0.36
C ARG A 173 -1.88 -9.35 0.80
N ALA A 174 -2.79 -8.38 0.66
CA ALA A 174 -3.81 -8.10 1.67
C ALA A 174 -4.76 -9.30 1.89
N THR A 175 -5.16 -9.97 0.81
CA THR A 175 -6.01 -11.17 0.86
C THR A 175 -5.31 -12.31 1.59
N ALA A 176 -4.05 -12.60 1.24
CA ALA A 176 -3.25 -13.62 1.90
C ALA A 176 -3.09 -13.35 3.40
N ARG A 177 -2.76 -12.10 3.78
CA ARG A 177 -2.67 -11.68 5.18
C ARG A 177 -3.98 -11.91 5.93
N LEU A 178 -5.09 -11.45 5.36
CA LEU A 178 -6.39 -11.57 6.01
C LEU A 178 -6.83 -13.03 6.13
N PHE A 179 -6.57 -13.86 5.12
CA PHE A 179 -6.91 -15.29 5.19
C PHE A 179 -6.12 -16.01 6.27
N ALA A 180 -4.81 -15.74 6.38
CA ALA A 180 -3.98 -16.29 7.45
C ALA A 180 -4.45 -15.84 8.85
N GLN A 181 -4.84 -14.57 9.01
CA GLN A 181 -5.42 -14.04 10.25
C GLN A 181 -6.72 -14.77 10.66
N HIS A 182 -7.45 -15.34 9.69
CA HIS A 182 -8.65 -16.14 9.91
C HIS A 182 -8.39 -17.66 9.89
N GLY A 183 -7.13 -18.09 10.03
CA GLY A 183 -6.75 -19.48 10.27
C GLY A 183 -6.54 -20.35 9.03
N ALA A 184 -6.47 -19.75 7.84
CA ALA A 184 -6.17 -20.49 6.61
C ALA A 184 -4.69 -20.89 6.51
N ASN A 185 -4.42 -22.05 5.91
CA ASN A 185 -3.11 -22.40 5.39
C ASN A 185 -2.92 -21.72 4.03
N VAL A 186 -2.05 -20.71 3.95
CA VAL A 186 -1.97 -19.86 2.76
C VAL A 186 -0.82 -20.26 1.84
N TRP A 187 -1.13 -20.49 0.58
CA TRP A 187 -0.18 -20.60 -0.51
C TRP A 187 -0.24 -19.31 -1.34
N ILE A 188 0.92 -18.72 -1.59
CA ILE A 188 1.02 -17.52 -2.43
C ILE A 188 1.80 -17.86 -3.69
N ASN A 189 1.31 -17.38 -4.84
CA ASN A 189 2.07 -17.42 -6.08
C ASN A 189 2.65 -16.05 -6.41
N TYR A 190 3.86 -16.07 -6.99
CA TYR A 190 4.50 -14.91 -7.59
C TYR A 190 5.27 -15.33 -8.85
N GLN A 191 5.55 -14.37 -9.75
CA GLN A 191 6.35 -14.61 -10.95
C GLN A 191 7.75 -13.99 -10.85
N ARG A 192 7.83 -12.70 -10.47
CA ARG A 192 9.07 -11.90 -10.51
C ARG A 192 9.51 -11.35 -9.15
N SER A 193 8.59 -11.10 -8.22
CA SER A 193 8.84 -10.37 -6.97
C SER A 193 9.14 -11.30 -5.79
N GLU A 194 10.24 -12.07 -5.89
CA GLU A 194 10.61 -13.07 -4.87
C GLU A 194 10.80 -12.46 -3.49
N ALA A 195 11.59 -11.39 -3.36
CA ALA A 195 11.84 -10.75 -2.07
C ALA A 195 10.54 -10.31 -1.36
N ALA A 196 9.59 -9.75 -2.11
CA ALA A 196 8.29 -9.33 -1.57
C ALA A 196 7.42 -10.53 -1.16
N ALA A 197 7.47 -11.62 -1.93
CA ALA A 197 6.77 -12.86 -1.58
C ALA A 197 7.38 -13.50 -0.32
N GLN A 198 8.70 -13.57 -0.21
CA GLN A 198 9.38 -14.12 0.97
C GLN A 198 9.16 -13.27 2.22
N SER A 199 9.15 -11.93 2.08
CA SER A 199 8.78 -11.04 3.18
C SER A 199 7.36 -11.32 3.69
N LEU A 200 6.40 -11.59 2.79
CA LEU A 200 5.05 -11.98 3.20
C LEU A 200 5.03 -13.35 3.87
N VAL A 201 5.78 -14.33 3.37
CA VAL A 201 5.92 -15.65 4.03
C VAL A 201 6.41 -15.47 5.47
N GLN A 202 7.53 -14.77 5.65
CA GLN A 202 8.13 -14.50 6.96
C GLN A 202 7.14 -13.79 7.90
N GLU A 203 6.42 -12.79 7.40
CA GLU A 203 5.40 -12.10 8.16
C GLU A 203 4.32 -13.07 8.68
N LEU A 204 3.75 -13.90 7.81
CA LEU A 204 2.64 -14.79 8.19
C LEU A 204 3.09 -15.96 9.07
N THR A 205 4.28 -16.50 8.81
CA THR A 205 4.85 -17.56 9.65
C THR A 205 5.30 -17.03 11.02
N GLY A 206 5.79 -15.79 11.08
CA GLY A 206 6.16 -15.14 12.34
C GLY A 206 4.97 -14.90 13.29
N LEU A 207 3.75 -14.88 12.74
CA LEU A 207 2.50 -14.81 13.49
C LEU A 207 1.94 -16.20 13.86
N GLY A 208 2.69 -17.28 13.62
CA GLY A 208 2.29 -18.65 13.92
C GLY A 208 1.37 -19.30 12.87
N GLY A 209 1.11 -18.64 11.75
CA GLY A 209 0.34 -19.18 10.64
C GLY A 209 1.17 -20.04 9.68
N PHE A 210 0.51 -20.78 8.79
CA PHE A 210 1.16 -21.46 7.68
C PHE A 210 1.14 -20.56 6.43
N CYS A 211 2.32 -20.31 5.86
CA CYS A 211 2.45 -19.67 4.56
C CYS A 211 3.59 -20.30 3.74
N ARG A 212 3.35 -20.56 2.45
CA ARG A 212 4.39 -20.96 1.50
C ARG A 212 4.25 -20.20 0.18
N ALA A 213 5.38 -19.87 -0.44
CA ALA A 213 5.42 -19.19 -1.72
C ALA A 213 5.91 -20.12 -2.83
N ILE A 214 5.22 -20.13 -3.97
CA ILE A 214 5.62 -20.86 -5.17
C ILE A 214 5.86 -19.87 -6.31
N ARG A 215 7.04 -19.93 -6.92
CA ARG A 215 7.33 -19.21 -8.16
C ARG A 215 6.74 -19.97 -9.34
N ALA A 216 5.82 -19.34 -10.06
CA ALA A 216 5.23 -19.90 -11.27
C ALA A 216 4.69 -18.79 -12.18
N ASP A 217 4.87 -18.94 -13.49
CA ASP A 217 4.11 -18.22 -14.49
C ASP A 217 2.74 -18.88 -14.69
N VAL A 218 1.68 -18.19 -14.27
CA VAL A 218 0.31 -18.70 -14.37
C VAL A 218 -0.22 -18.78 -15.82
N THR A 219 0.56 -18.34 -16.80
CA THR A 219 0.27 -18.54 -18.23
C THR A 219 0.93 -19.78 -18.83
N SER A 220 1.82 -20.45 -18.08
CA SER A 220 2.47 -21.69 -18.50
C SER A 220 1.78 -22.90 -17.88
N ASP A 221 1.37 -23.86 -18.71
CA ASP A 221 0.71 -25.09 -18.26
C ASP A 221 1.61 -25.92 -17.34
N ASP A 222 2.91 -26.02 -17.63
CA ASP A 222 3.87 -26.78 -16.82
C ASP A 222 4.07 -26.16 -15.43
N ASP A 223 4.17 -24.83 -15.38
CA ASP A 223 4.33 -24.10 -14.11
C ASP A 223 3.07 -24.19 -13.25
N VAL A 224 1.89 -24.13 -13.87
CA VAL A 224 0.60 -24.29 -13.18
C VAL A 224 0.42 -25.72 -12.67
N ALA A 225 0.80 -26.73 -13.46
CA ALA A 225 0.76 -28.13 -13.04
C ALA A 225 1.64 -28.36 -11.80
N ARG A 226 2.92 -27.94 -11.86
CA ARG A 226 3.86 -28.04 -10.73
C ARG A 226 3.35 -27.30 -9.49
N LEU A 227 2.85 -26.08 -9.68
CA LEU A 227 2.27 -25.30 -8.59
C LEU A 227 1.13 -26.03 -7.91
N MET A 228 0.24 -26.68 -8.67
CA MET A 228 -0.89 -27.41 -8.12
C MET A 228 -0.47 -28.73 -7.45
N ASP A 229 0.51 -29.45 -8.02
CA ASP A 229 1.04 -30.68 -7.43
C ASP A 229 1.62 -30.44 -6.03
N GLU A 230 2.39 -29.36 -5.86
CA GLU A 230 2.96 -28.99 -4.55
C GLU A 230 1.86 -28.72 -3.49
N ILE A 231 0.79 -28.03 -3.88
CA ILE A 231 -0.33 -27.71 -2.98
C ILE A 231 -1.15 -28.96 -2.64
N VAL A 232 -1.45 -29.79 -3.64
CA VAL A 232 -2.23 -31.02 -3.45
C VAL A 232 -1.47 -32.01 -2.58
N ALA A 233 -0.16 -32.16 -2.79
CA ALA A 233 0.70 -32.99 -1.95
C ALA A 233 0.71 -32.55 -0.48
N ALA A 234 0.46 -31.27 -0.21
CA ALA A 234 0.44 -30.71 1.14
C ALA A 234 -0.94 -30.75 1.83
N GLY A 235 -1.98 -31.32 1.21
CA GLY A 235 -3.28 -31.52 1.84
C GLY A 235 -4.49 -31.12 1.00
N GLY A 236 -4.29 -30.60 -0.22
CA GLY A 236 -5.37 -30.21 -1.13
C GLY A 236 -5.62 -28.70 -1.17
N LEU A 237 -6.73 -28.31 -1.78
CA LEU A 237 -7.09 -26.91 -1.96
C LEU A 237 -8.59 -26.68 -1.72
N ASP A 238 -8.89 -25.70 -0.88
CA ASP A 238 -10.26 -25.31 -0.52
C ASP A 238 -10.68 -24.00 -1.18
N ILE A 239 -9.75 -23.05 -1.32
CA ILE A 239 -10.03 -21.69 -1.78
C ILE A 239 -9.01 -21.29 -2.83
N LEU A 240 -9.48 -20.93 -4.02
CA LEU A 240 -8.67 -20.36 -5.09
C LEU A 240 -9.02 -18.88 -5.27
N VAL A 241 -8.04 -18.00 -5.10
CA VAL A 241 -8.15 -16.58 -5.44
C VAL A 241 -7.30 -16.27 -6.67
N ASN A 242 -7.99 -16.11 -7.79
CA ASN A 242 -7.43 -15.67 -9.06
C ASN A 242 -7.23 -14.15 -9.03
N ASN A 243 -6.07 -13.71 -8.54
CA ASN A 243 -5.71 -12.30 -8.39
C ASN A 243 -4.58 -11.85 -9.33
N ALA A 244 -3.73 -12.77 -9.81
CA ALA A 244 -2.66 -12.44 -10.74
C ALA A 244 -3.21 -11.65 -11.94
N GLY A 245 -2.53 -10.56 -12.29
CA GLY A 245 -2.94 -9.67 -13.35
C GLY A 245 -1.74 -8.94 -13.97
N PRO A 246 -1.78 -8.66 -15.28
CA PRO A 246 -0.68 -8.00 -15.97
C PRO A 246 -0.62 -6.52 -15.62
N LYS A 247 0.52 -5.90 -15.95
CA LYS A 247 0.56 -4.43 -16.07
C LYS A 247 -0.39 -4.01 -17.19
N ILE A 248 -1.08 -2.89 -17.00
CA ILE A 248 -2.03 -2.39 -18.00
C ILE A 248 -1.25 -1.75 -19.15
N HIS A 249 -1.40 -2.29 -20.35
CA HIS A 249 -0.92 -1.67 -21.58
C HIS A 249 -1.93 -0.61 -22.03
N SER A 250 -1.53 0.66 -21.98
CA SER A 250 -2.35 1.81 -22.36
C SER A 250 -1.95 2.29 -23.75
N SER A 251 -2.86 2.19 -24.72
CA SER A 251 -2.63 2.66 -26.09
C SER A 251 -3.93 3.12 -26.75
N THR A 252 -3.83 4.08 -27.68
CA THR A 252 -4.97 4.52 -28.49
C THR A 252 -5.38 3.42 -29.46
N PHE A 253 -6.65 3.39 -29.86
CA PHE A 253 -7.13 2.39 -30.82
C PHE A 253 -6.35 2.40 -32.15
N ALA A 254 -5.94 3.58 -32.62
CA ALA A 254 -5.14 3.73 -33.84
C ALA A 254 -3.78 3.01 -33.78
N ASN A 255 -3.22 2.83 -32.58
CA ASN A 255 -1.92 2.19 -32.39
C ASN A 255 -2.04 0.72 -31.93
N LEU A 256 -3.22 0.28 -31.50
CA LEU A 256 -3.44 -1.10 -31.06
C LEU A 256 -3.46 -2.05 -32.26
N GLN A 257 -2.83 -3.21 -32.07
CA GLN A 257 -2.86 -4.32 -33.00
C GLN A 257 -3.58 -5.52 -32.37
N TRP A 258 -4.05 -6.45 -33.20
CA TRP A 258 -4.71 -7.66 -32.71
C TRP A 258 -3.85 -8.48 -31.70
N PRO A 259 -2.53 -8.61 -31.87
CA PRO A 259 -1.68 -9.25 -30.87
C PRO A 259 -1.76 -8.64 -29.47
N ASP A 260 -2.01 -7.33 -29.33
CA ASP A 260 -2.20 -6.68 -28.02
C ASP A 260 -3.48 -7.17 -27.34
N MET A 261 -4.55 -7.36 -28.13
CA MET A 261 -5.80 -7.96 -27.66
C MET A 261 -5.58 -9.42 -27.24
N ALA A 262 -4.96 -10.22 -28.11
CA ALA A 262 -4.69 -11.63 -27.84
C ALA A 262 -3.83 -11.82 -26.59
N GLN A 263 -2.78 -11.00 -26.42
CA GLN A 263 -1.92 -11.04 -25.24
C GLN A 263 -2.68 -10.69 -23.95
N ALA A 264 -3.57 -9.69 -23.98
CA ALA A 264 -4.39 -9.36 -22.82
C ALA A 264 -5.31 -10.52 -22.42
N TYR A 265 -5.91 -11.20 -23.39
CA TYR A 265 -6.74 -12.38 -23.13
C TYR A 265 -5.92 -13.54 -22.56
N GLU A 266 -4.73 -13.79 -23.08
CA GLU A 266 -3.84 -14.83 -22.57
C GLU A 266 -3.43 -14.56 -21.11
N LEU A 267 -2.97 -13.34 -20.82
CA LEU A 267 -2.51 -12.93 -19.49
C LEU A 267 -3.65 -12.88 -18.45
N VAL A 268 -4.87 -12.53 -18.85
CA VAL A 268 -6.00 -12.30 -17.93
C VAL A 268 -6.97 -13.48 -17.89
N VAL A 269 -7.42 -13.97 -19.04
CA VAL A 269 -8.41 -15.06 -19.14
C VAL A 269 -7.70 -16.41 -19.16
N GLY A 270 -6.65 -16.54 -19.98
CA GLY A 270 -5.87 -17.77 -20.09
C GLY A 270 -5.26 -18.19 -18.75
N SER A 271 -4.71 -17.25 -17.99
CA SER A 271 -4.16 -17.54 -16.65
C SER A 271 -5.21 -18.08 -15.67
N VAL A 272 -6.39 -17.45 -15.61
CA VAL A 272 -7.51 -17.89 -14.77
C VAL A 272 -7.99 -19.27 -15.19
N PHE A 273 -8.10 -19.50 -16.50
CA PHE A 273 -8.50 -20.80 -17.05
C PHE A 273 -7.56 -21.91 -16.61
N ARG A 274 -6.25 -21.74 -16.82
CA ARG A 274 -5.25 -22.77 -16.49
C ARG A 274 -5.24 -23.09 -15.01
N VAL A 275 -5.16 -22.07 -14.16
CA VAL A 275 -5.10 -22.27 -12.70
C VAL A 275 -6.40 -22.92 -12.19
N THR A 276 -7.57 -22.43 -12.61
CA THR A 276 -8.84 -23.02 -12.18
C THR A 276 -9.02 -24.45 -12.72
N LYS A 277 -8.59 -24.74 -13.94
CA LYS A 277 -8.65 -26.09 -14.51
C LYS A 277 -7.78 -27.07 -13.73
N ALA A 278 -6.55 -26.69 -13.40
CA ALA A 278 -5.62 -27.51 -12.64
C ALA A 278 -6.09 -27.71 -11.18
N ALA A 279 -6.70 -26.69 -10.57
CA ALA A 279 -7.28 -26.76 -9.24
C ALA A 279 -8.58 -27.60 -9.13
N LEU A 280 -9.22 -27.91 -10.27
CA LEU A 280 -10.57 -28.46 -10.31
C LEU A 280 -10.76 -29.75 -9.49
N PRO A 281 -9.88 -30.77 -9.56
CA PRO A 281 -10.07 -31.99 -8.77
C PRO A 281 -10.07 -31.72 -7.27
N ALA A 282 -9.16 -30.86 -6.79
CA ALA A 282 -9.06 -30.50 -5.38
C ALA A 282 -10.28 -29.69 -4.92
N LEU A 283 -10.71 -28.70 -5.72
CA LEU A 283 -11.89 -27.89 -5.42
C LEU A 283 -13.17 -28.72 -5.36
N LYS A 284 -13.37 -29.68 -6.28
CA LYS A 284 -14.53 -30.59 -6.23
C LYS A 284 -14.51 -31.46 -4.98
N LYS A 285 -13.34 -31.99 -4.61
CA LYS A 285 -13.18 -32.81 -3.40
C LYS A 285 -13.50 -32.01 -2.12
N SER A 286 -13.10 -30.74 -2.06
CA SER A 286 -13.27 -29.88 -0.88
C SER A 286 -14.58 -29.09 -0.85
N LYS A 287 -15.40 -29.18 -1.91
CA LYS A 287 -16.56 -28.29 -2.14
C LYS A 287 -16.13 -26.82 -1.99
N GLY A 288 -15.09 -26.46 -2.72
CA GLY A 288 -14.27 -25.27 -2.52
C GLY A 288 -14.91 -23.94 -2.94
N ARG A 289 -14.09 -22.90 -2.96
CA ARG A 289 -14.45 -21.52 -3.34
C ARG A 289 -13.49 -21.03 -4.42
N VAL A 290 -14.02 -20.49 -5.51
CA VAL A 290 -13.25 -19.79 -6.54
C VAL A 290 -13.64 -18.32 -6.53
N ILE A 291 -12.65 -17.44 -6.35
CA ILE A 291 -12.83 -16.00 -6.30
C ILE A 291 -11.92 -15.37 -7.35
N THR A 292 -12.49 -14.63 -8.28
CA THR A 292 -11.74 -13.97 -9.35
C THR A 292 -11.75 -12.45 -9.15
N ILE A 293 -10.56 -11.84 -9.09
CA ILE A 293 -10.44 -10.38 -9.02
C ILE A 293 -10.64 -9.79 -10.42
N ALA A 294 -11.82 -9.23 -10.65
CA ALA A 294 -12.22 -8.56 -11.87
C ALA A 294 -11.89 -7.05 -11.80
N SER A 295 -12.78 -6.18 -12.28
CA SER A 295 -12.61 -4.73 -12.22
C SER A 295 -13.96 -4.02 -12.44
N ALA A 296 -14.23 -2.94 -11.71
CA ALA A 296 -15.40 -2.11 -11.98
C ALA A 296 -15.37 -1.47 -13.40
N ALA A 297 -14.20 -1.36 -14.03
CA ALA A 297 -14.09 -0.94 -15.42
C ALA A 297 -14.76 -1.94 -16.40
N ALA A 298 -14.98 -3.19 -15.99
CA ALA A 298 -15.63 -4.21 -16.82
C ALA A 298 -17.16 -4.09 -16.90
N ILE A 299 -17.77 -3.25 -16.04
CA ILE A 299 -19.22 -3.06 -15.93
C ILE A 299 -19.64 -1.59 -16.08
N GLY A 300 -18.73 -0.65 -15.80
CA GLY A 300 -19.01 0.78 -15.80
C GLY A 300 -18.18 1.53 -16.84
N ARG A 301 -18.01 2.84 -16.59
CA ARG A 301 -17.20 3.70 -17.46
C ARG A 301 -15.74 3.22 -17.45
N THR A 302 -15.20 2.98 -18.63
CA THR A 302 -13.83 2.51 -18.81
C THR A 302 -12.84 3.68 -18.76
N ALA A 303 -11.60 3.40 -18.37
CA ALA A 303 -10.50 4.34 -18.51
C ALA A 303 -10.13 4.52 -20.00
N TYR A 304 -9.60 5.70 -20.34
CA TYR A 304 -9.10 5.98 -21.69
C TYR A 304 -7.92 5.06 -22.02
N ASN A 305 -7.86 4.56 -23.25
CA ASN A 305 -6.76 3.72 -23.79
C ASN A 305 -6.57 2.32 -23.15
N TRP A 306 -7.54 1.80 -22.39
CA TRP A 306 -7.41 0.50 -21.70
C TRP A 306 -8.16 -0.66 -22.40
N LEU A 307 -8.43 -0.54 -23.70
CA LEU A 307 -9.31 -1.45 -24.44
C LEU A 307 -8.96 -2.96 -24.23
N PRO A 308 -7.72 -3.43 -24.41
CA PRO A 308 -7.40 -4.86 -24.27
C PRO A 308 -7.66 -5.38 -22.85
N TYR A 309 -7.25 -4.62 -21.84
CA TYR A 309 -7.39 -4.99 -20.43
C TYR A 309 -8.85 -5.08 -20.01
N VAL A 310 -9.66 -4.06 -20.34
CA VAL A 310 -11.07 -4.03 -19.95
C VAL A 310 -11.85 -5.12 -20.67
N ALA A 311 -11.61 -5.34 -21.96
CA ALA A 311 -12.24 -6.43 -22.70
C ALA A 311 -11.97 -7.80 -22.05
N ALA A 312 -10.72 -8.09 -21.70
CA ALA A 312 -10.34 -9.33 -21.04
C ALA A 312 -10.93 -9.46 -19.61
N LYS A 313 -10.98 -8.36 -18.84
CA LYS A 313 -11.64 -8.36 -17.51
C LYS A 313 -13.16 -8.55 -17.61
N SER A 314 -13.82 -8.05 -18.64
CA SER A 314 -15.23 -8.33 -18.91
C SER A 314 -15.46 -9.80 -19.28
N ALA A 315 -14.55 -10.42 -20.03
CA ALA A 315 -14.62 -11.85 -20.33
C ALA A 315 -14.55 -12.72 -19.07
N LEU A 316 -13.78 -12.33 -18.05
CA LEU A 316 -13.74 -13.05 -16.75
C LEU A 316 -15.09 -13.07 -16.03
N LEU A 317 -15.92 -12.04 -16.18
CA LEU A 317 -17.27 -12.02 -15.59
C LEU A 317 -18.16 -13.08 -16.26
N ALA A 318 -18.11 -13.20 -17.59
CA ALA A 318 -18.84 -14.24 -18.32
C ALA A 318 -18.32 -15.65 -17.98
N MET A 319 -17.00 -15.81 -17.92
CA MET A 319 -16.36 -17.06 -17.54
C MET A 319 -16.76 -17.51 -16.13
N SER A 320 -16.77 -16.60 -15.15
CA SER A 320 -17.14 -16.92 -13.77
C SER A 320 -18.60 -17.40 -13.65
N LYS A 321 -19.53 -16.81 -14.40
CA LYS A 321 -20.94 -17.25 -14.44
C LYS A 321 -21.09 -18.65 -15.01
N ASN A 322 -20.40 -18.97 -16.10
CA ASN A 322 -20.46 -20.30 -16.71
C ASN A 322 -19.82 -21.36 -15.79
N LEU A 323 -18.68 -21.04 -15.18
CA LEU A 323 -18.06 -21.92 -14.19
C LEU A 323 -18.95 -22.13 -12.96
N ALA A 324 -19.69 -21.12 -12.50
CA ALA A 324 -20.64 -21.29 -11.41
C ALA A 324 -21.73 -22.32 -11.75
N GLN A 325 -22.26 -22.28 -12.99
CA GLN A 325 -23.27 -23.22 -13.47
C GLN A 325 -22.71 -24.65 -13.55
N GLU A 326 -21.48 -24.82 -14.04
CA GLU A 326 -20.85 -26.13 -14.20
C GLU A 326 -20.37 -26.74 -12.87
N LEU A 327 -19.86 -25.92 -11.95
CA LEU A 327 -19.23 -26.37 -10.71
C LEU A 327 -20.18 -26.41 -9.51
N GLY A 328 -21.32 -25.70 -9.59
CA GLY A 328 -22.36 -25.69 -8.58
C GLY A 328 -22.87 -27.09 -8.17
N PRO A 329 -23.15 -28.02 -9.09
CA PRO A 329 -23.52 -29.40 -8.75
C PRO A 329 -22.48 -30.17 -7.92
N HIS A 330 -21.22 -29.73 -7.92
CA HIS A 330 -20.14 -30.28 -7.09
C HIS A 330 -19.97 -29.55 -5.74
N GLY A 331 -20.84 -28.59 -5.42
CA GLY A 331 -20.76 -27.79 -4.19
C GLY A 331 -19.64 -26.74 -4.21
N VAL A 332 -19.07 -26.43 -5.38
CA VAL A 332 -18.06 -25.38 -5.54
C VAL A 332 -18.76 -24.09 -5.90
N THR A 333 -18.47 -23.00 -5.19
CA THR A 333 -18.96 -21.67 -5.57
C THR A 333 -17.92 -20.92 -6.38
N VAL A 334 -18.37 -20.12 -7.34
CA VAL A 334 -17.51 -19.32 -8.22
C VAL A 334 -18.04 -17.90 -8.26
N ASN A 335 -17.27 -16.93 -7.79
CA ASN A 335 -17.68 -15.53 -7.72
C ASN A 335 -16.57 -14.60 -8.22
N SER A 336 -16.96 -13.39 -8.59
CA SER A 336 -16.04 -12.31 -8.96
C SER A 336 -16.11 -11.16 -7.97
N ILE A 337 -15.00 -10.43 -7.82
CA ILE A 337 -14.94 -9.15 -7.10
C ILE A 337 -14.49 -8.08 -8.08
N SER A 338 -15.31 -7.04 -8.27
CA SER A 338 -15.02 -5.90 -9.14
C SER A 338 -14.77 -4.65 -8.29
N PRO A 339 -13.50 -4.36 -7.93
CA PRO A 339 -13.18 -3.14 -7.22
C PRO A 339 -13.14 -1.92 -8.14
N SER A 340 -13.40 -0.74 -7.58
CA SER A 340 -13.04 0.54 -8.21
C SER A 340 -11.52 0.77 -8.15
N LEU A 341 -11.06 2.00 -8.36
CA LEU A 341 -9.63 2.32 -8.26
C LEU A 341 -9.12 2.00 -6.85
N VAL A 342 -8.21 1.01 -6.77
CA VAL A 342 -7.57 0.57 -5.53
C VAL A 342 -6.19 1.20 -5.42
N ASP A 343 -5.88 1.80 -4.27
CA ASP A 343 -4.58 2.40 -4.02
C ASP A 343 -3.48 1.33 -3.90
N THR A 344 -2.88 0.99 -5.03
CA THR A 344 -1.84 -0.04 -5.19
C THR A 344 -0.83 0.37 -6.26
N ASP A 345 0.32 -0.30 -6.28
CA ASP A 345 1.37 -0.07 -7.29
C ASP A 345 0.89 -0.22 -8.75
N LEU A 346 -0.17 -1.01 -8.99
CA LEU A 346 -0.69 -1.24 -10.35
C LEU A 346 -1.16 0.07 -11.02
N VAL A 347 -1.56 1.05 -10.21
CA VAL A 347 -2.14 2.32 -10.64
C VAL A 347 -1.28 3.51 -10.19
N SER A 348 0.00 3.29 -9.90
CA SER A 348 0.94 4.35 -9.52
C SER A 348 1.10 5.42 -10.61
N ASN A 349 0.92 5.04 -11.88
CA ASN A 349 1.09 5.92 -13.03
C ASN A 349 -0.17 6.74 -13.37
N ILE A 350 -1.26 6.57 -12.61
CA ILE A 350 -2.48 7.35 -12.81
C ILE A 350 -2.25 8.77 -12.25
N PRO A 351 -2.47 9.83 -13.05
CA PRO A 351 -2.29 11.21 -12.59
C PRO A 351 -3.13 11.54 -11.36
N GLU A 352 -2.58 12.34 -10.44
CA GLU A 352 -3.26 12.70 -9.19
C GLU A 352 -4.63 13.35 -9.42
N ARG A 353 -4.76 14.16 -10.48
CA ARG A 353 -6.05 14.73 -10.89
C ARG A 353 -7.12 13.65 -11.14
N MET A 354 -6.75 12.54 -11.77
CA MET A 354 -7.67 11.42 -12.01
C MET A 354 -8.02 10.70 -10.71
N ARG A 355 -7.03 10.51 -9.80
CA ARG A 355 -7.26 9.95 -8.47
C ARG A 355 -8.27 10.78 -7.67
N GLN A 356 -8.08 12.11 -7.62
CA GLN A 356 -8.98 13.03 -6.94
C GLN A 356 -10.38 13.08 -7.57
N MET A 357 -10.48 12.95 -8.91
CA MET A 357 -11.79 12.82 -9.57
C MET A 357 -12.52 11.52 -9.22
N THR A 358 -11.80 10.40 -9.06
CA THR A 358 -12.41 9.17 -8.56
C THR A 358 -12.88 9.37 -7.12
N VAL A 359 -12.03 9.90 -6.24
CA VAL A 359 -12.40 10.21 -4.85
C VAL A 359 -13.64 11.11 -4.76
N SER A 360 -13.75 12.12 -5.62
CA SER A 360 -14.90 13.04 -5.62
C SER A 360 -16.19 12.43 -6.17
N ARG A 361 -16.11 11.34 -6.95
CA ARG A 361 -17.27 10.58 -7.44
C ARG A 361 -17.66 9.43 -6.51
N THR A 362 -16.73 8.90 -5.73
CA THR A 362 -16.99 7.86 -4.74
C THR A 362 -17.77 8.44 -3.56
N PRO A 363 -18.99 7.93 -3.25
CA PRO A 363 -19.76 8.35 -2.08
C PRO A 363 -19.00 8.25 -0.75
N LEU A 364 -18.17 7.22 -0.56
CA LEU A 364 -17.30 7.09 0.63
C LEU A 364 -16.08 8.04 0.65
N ARG A 365 -15.93 8.92 -0.34
CA ARG A 365 -14.90 9.99 -0.40
C ARG A 365 -13.46 9.52 -0.22
N ARG A 366 -13.16 8.31 -0.69
CA ARG A 366 -11.80 7.75 -0.72
C ARG A 366 -11.65 6.73 -1.84
N LEU A 367 -10.41 6.42 -2.19
CA LEU A 367 -10.11 5.25 -2.99
C LEU A 367 -10.33 3.98 -2.17
N ALA A 368 -10.58 2.87 -2.87
CA ALA A 368 -10.54 1.56 -2.24
C ALA A 368 -9.10 1.25 -1.82
N THR A 369 -8.96 0.53 -0.71
CA THR A 369 -7.71 -0.05 -0.24
C THR A 369 -7.66 -1.53 -0.61
N ALA A 370 -6.46 -2.12 -0.61
CA ALA A 370 -6.32 -3.56 -0.81
C ALA A 370 -7.09 -4.37 0.25
N ASP A 371 -7.21 -3.85 1.48
CA ASP A 371 -7.94 -4.47 2.57
C ASP A 371 -9.46 -4.47 2.36
N ASP A 372 -10.03 -3.47 1.68
CA ASP A 372 -11.45 -3.46 1.32
C ASP A 372 -11.79 -4.65 0.41
N VAL A 373 -10.91 -4.92 -0.57
CA VAL A 373 -11.06 -6.05 -1.50
C VAL A 373 -10.81 -7.38 -0.80
N ALA A 374 -9.79 -7.46 0.06
CA ALA A 374 -9.51 -8.63 0.87
C ALA A 374 -10.70 -8.99 1.78
N GLY A 375 -11.38 -7.98 2.35
CA GLY A 375 -12.59 -8.17 3.16
C GLY A 375 -13.73 -8.84 2.37
N ALA A 376 -13.97 -8.39 1.14
CA ALA A 376 -14.94 -9.03 0.24
C ALA A 376 -14.54 -10.48 -0.10
N ALA A 377 -13.25 -10.72 -0.36
CA ALA A 377 -12.74 -12.07 -0.62
C ALA A 377 -12.93 -13.00 0.58
N LEU A 378 -12.70 -12.51 1.81
CA LEU A 378 -12.92 -13.28 3.04
C LEU A 378 -14.39 -13.64 3.19
N MET A 379 -15.31 -12.69 2.93
CA MET A 379 -16.75 -12.95 3.01
C MET A 379 -17.16 -14.06 2.03
N LEU A 380 -16.72 -13.97 0.77
CA LEU A 380 -17.00 -14.98 -0.26
C LEU A 380 -16.33 -16.34 0.01
N ALA A 381 -15.19 -16.35 0.70
CA ALA A 381 -14.51 -17.57 1.12
C ALA A 381 -15.15 -18.23 2.35
N SER A 382 -15.86 -17.46 3.17
CA SER A 382 -16.42 -17.92 4.44
C SER A 382 -17.57 -18.93 4.27
N PRO A 383 -17.87 -19.72 5.32
CA PRO A 383 -19.02 -20.63 5.31
C PRO A 383 -20.38 -19.93 5.08
N TYR A 384 -20.49 -18.65 5.46
CA TYR A 384 -21.70 -17.86 5.30
C TYR A 384 -22.04 -17.54 3.83
N ALA A 385 -21.05 -17.60 2.93
CA ALA A 385 -21.25 -17.41 1.49
C ALA A 385 -21.50 -18.72 0.73
N SER A 386 -21.85 -19.81 1.42
CA SER A 386 -22.07 -21.13 0.80
C SER A 386 -23.19 -21.17 -0.24
N PHE A 387 -24.09 -20.20 -0.24
CA PHE A 387 -25.18 -20.06 -1.23
C PHE A 387 -24.97 -18.91 -2.23
N ILE A 388 -23.78 -18.28 -2.23
CA ILE A 388 -23.44 -17.20 -3.17
C ILE A 388 -22.55 -17.80 -4.26
N THR A 389 -23.04 -17.86 -5.50
CA THR A 389 -22.28 -18.35 -6.67
C THR A 389 -22.78 -17.67 -7.94
N GLY A 390 -21.90 -17.44 -8.91
CA GLY A 390 -22.20 -16.72 -10.14
C GLY A 390 -22.26 -15.20 -10.01
N GLU A 391 -21.99 -14.67 -8.80
CA GLU A 391 -22.15 -13.25 -8.49
C GLU A 391 -20.90 -12.43 -8.76
N ASN A 392 -21.11 -11.13 -9.03
CA ASN A 392 -20.05 -10.13 -9.11
C ASN A 392 -20.21 -9.11 -7.99
N MET A 393 -19.36 -9.21 -6.98
CA MET A 393 -19.37 -8.31 -5.82
C MET A 393 -18.66 -7.00 -6.13
N LEU A 394 -19.39 -5.89 -6.03
CA LEU A 394 -18.82 -4.57 -6.27
C LEU A 394 -18.17 -4.01 -5.01
N VAL A 395 -16.88 -3.66 -5.10
CA VAL A 395 -16.13 -3.00 -4.03
C VAL A 395 -15.75 -1.60 -4.52
N THR A 396 -16.76 -0.74 -4.64
CA THR A 396 -16.65 0.54 -5.35
C THR A 396 -16.82 1.76 -4.46
N GLY A 397 -17.07 1.56 -3.16
CA GLY A 397 -17.42 2.66 -2.24
C GLY A 397 -18.65 3.46 -2.68
N GLY A 398 -19.51 2.84 -3.50
CA GLY A 398 -20.70 3.45 -4.10
C GLY A 398 -20.46 4.16 -5.45
N GLU A 399 -19.25 4.14 -6.02
CA GLU A 399 -18.99 4.75 -7.34
C GLU A 399 -19.83 4.11 -8.46
N HIS A 400 -20.12 2.82 -8.32
CA HIS A 400 -21.06 2.09 -9.17
C HIS A 400 -22.19 1.54 -8.30
N MET A 401 -23.44 1.81 -8.69
CA MET A 401 -24.66 1.38 -8.02
C MET A 401 -25.53 0.62 -9.04
N ILE A 402 -26.24 -0.41 -8.58
CA ILE A 402 -27.14 -1.25 -9.38
C ILE A 402 -28.52 -0.63 -9.53
#